data_AF-A0A7S1J281-F1
#
_entry.id   AF-A0A7S1J281-F1
#
_cell.length_a   1.000
_cell.length_b   1.000
_cell.length_c   1.000
_cell.angle_alpha   90.00
_cell.angle_beta   90.00
_cell.angle_gamma   90.00
#
_symmetry.space_group_name_H-M   'P 1'
#
loop_
_entity.id
_entity.type
_entity.pdbx_description
1 polymer ?
#
loop_
_entity_poly.entity_id
_entity_poly.type
_entity_poly.pdbx_seq_one_letter_code
_entity_poly.pdbx_strand_id
1 'polypeptide(L)'
;YVAEKYTARIVKTKDMDQILRHDSELVNETKMLESDLQQMVYENYSKFLSSLDTIKAMKENVASMQEEMNRLSDNMERITQSANSIAESLAPRRGHIEQLVGVNKALKKIQLLSELPEKIRQCVDAGEFVPAVRFYTLGKTMLAKYGHIRMFQDLQHQCDQVMQDLKIQLGEGVHTPLATPENVEKV
;
A
#
# COMPACT_ATOMS: atom_id res chain seq x y z
N TYR A 1 -54.79 48.87 -43.72
CA TYR A 1 -56.10 48.51 -43.14
C TYR A 1 -56.27 48.80 -41.65
N VAL A 2 -55.46 48.24 -40.72
CA VAL A 2 -55.64 48.51 -39.27
C VAL A 2 -55.27 49.94 -38.89
N ALA A 3 -54.16 50.46 -39.43
CA ALA A 3 -53.70 51.83 -39.18
C ALA A 3 -54.71 52.88 -39.71
N GLU A 4 -55.20 52.73 -40.94
CA GLU A 4 -56.19 53.65 -41.54
C GLU A 4 -57.52 53.64 -40.79
N LYS A 5 -57.97 52.47 -40.30
CA LYS A 5 -59.19 52.37 -39.50
C LYS A 5 -58.99 52.99 -38.10
N TYR A 6 -57.78 52.89 -37.55
CA TYR A 6 -57.41 53.51 -36.27
C TYR A 6 -57.32 55.05 -36.38
N THR A 7 -56.65 55.56 -37.43
CA THR A 7 -56.55 57.00 -37.68
C THR A 7 -57.91 57.62 -37.98
N ALA A 8 -58.72 56.97 -38.83
CA ALA A 8 -60.10 57.41 -39.11
C ALA A 8 -60.98 57.43 -37.85
N ARG A 9 -60.80 56.46 -36.94
CA ARG A 9 -61.51 56.44 -35.65
C ARG A 9 -61.06 57.58 -34.74
N ILE A 10 -59.76 57.82 -34.61
CA ILE A 10 -59.22 58.89 -33.76
C ILE A 10 -59.66 60.27 -34.25
N VAL A 11 -59.58 60.52 -35.56
CA VAL A 11 -59.99 61.80 -36.16
C VAL A 11 -61.49 62.07 -35.96
N LYS A 12 -62.33 61.03 -35.92
CA LYS A 12 -63.79 61.17 -35.73
C LYS A 12 -64.21 61.32 -34.26
N THR A 13 -63.35 60.96 -33.29
CA THR A 13 -63.73 60.88 -31.86
C THR A 13 -63.02 61.86 -30.95
N LYS A 14 -61.97 62.55 -31.43
CA LYS A 14 -61.14 63.45 -30.63
C LYS A 14 -61.09 64.84 -31.23
N ASP A 15 -61.03 65.85 -30.36
CA ASP A 15 -60.82 67.24 -30.76
C ASP A 15 -59.35 67.48 -31.18
N MET A 16 -59.09 68.55 -31.93
CA MET A 16 -57.75 68.86 -32.48
C MET A 16 -56.65 68.88 -31.41
N ASP A 17 -56.90 69.49 -30.24
CA ASP A 17 -55.96 69.50 -29.11
C ASP A 17 -55.68 68.11 -28.52
N GLN A 18 -56.64 67.19 -28.60
CA GLN A 18 -56.45 65.82 -28.16
C GLN A 18 -55.66 65.02 -29.21
N ILE A 19 -55.87 65.29 -30.50
CA ILE A 19 -55.09 64.68 -31.59
C ILE A 19 -53.62 65.13 -31.51
N LEU A 20 -53.36 66.43 -31.33
CA LEU A 20 -51.99 66.95 -31.19
C LEU A 20 -51.25 66.41 -29.96
N ARG A 21 -51.96 66.23 -28.83
CA ARG A 21 -51.40 65.58 -27.63
C ARG A 21 -51.08 64.11 -27.90
N HIS A 22 -51.99 63.36 -28.52
CA HIS A 22 -51.72 61.97 -28.88
C HIS A 22 -50.59 61.80 -29.88
N ASP A 23 -50.46 62.71 -30.85
CA ASP A 23 -49.31 62.71 -31.77
C ASP A 23 -48.00 62.93 -31.00
N SER A 24 -47.98 63.89 -30.07
CA SER A 24 -46.82 64.15 -29.20
C SER A 24 -46.49 62.95 -28.29
N GLU A 25 -47.50 62.26 -27.77
CA GLU A 25 -47.34 61.03 -26.98
C GLU A 25 -46.75 59.89 -27.84
N LEU A 26 -47.28 59.67 -29.04
CA LEU A 26 -46.77 58.63 -29.96
C LEU A 26 -45.34 58.91 -30.41
N VAL A 27 -44.98 60.18 -30.64
CA VAL A 27 -43.60 60.58 -30.96
C VAL A 27 -42.67 60.27 -29.78
N ASN A 28 -43.10 60.54 -28.55
CA ASN A 28 -42.31 60.20 -27.36
C ASN A 28 -42.19 58.69 -27.15
N GLU A 29 -43.28 57.94 -27.33
CA GLU A 29 -43.29 56.48 -27.23
C GLU A 29 -42.35 55.85 -28.27
N THR A 30 -42.37 56.36 -29.51
CA THR A 30 -41.47 55.92 -30.58
C THR A 30 -40.01 56.14 -30.21
N LYS A 31 -39.67 57.30 -29.64
CA LYS A 31 -38.30 57.60 -29.17
C LYS A 31 -37.87 56.71 -28.00
N MET A 32 -38.77 56.45 -27.07
CA MET A 32 -38.51 55.54 -25.94
C MET A 32 -38.26 54.12 -26.45
N LEU A 33 -39.10 53.61 -27.35
CA LEU A 33 -38.93 52.30 -28.00
C LEU A 33 -37.61 52.20 -28.77
N GLU A 34 -37.21 53.26 -29.46
CA GLU A 34 -35.92 53.31 -30.16
C GLU A 34 -34.75 53.23 -29.16
N SER A 35 -34.81 53.98 -28.06
CA SER A 35 -33.81 53.92 -26.98
C SER A 35 -33.73 52.53 -26.35
N ASP A 36 -34.88 51.91 -26.05
CA ASP A 36 -34.94 50.56 -25.48
C ASP A 36 -34.37 49.51 -26.43
N LEU A 37 -34.67 49.63 -27.73
CA LEU A 37 -34.11 48.75 -28.75
C LEU A 37 -32.59 48.91 -28.83
N GLN A 38 -32.09 50.14 -28.82
CA GLN A 38 -30.64 50.41 -28.83
C GLN A 38 -29.96 49.82 -27.59
N GLN A 39 -30.56 49.99 -26.40
CA GLN A 39 -30.04 49.41 -25.17
C GLN A 39 -30.00 47.87 -25.24
N MET A 40 -31.08 47.23 -25.69
CA MET A 40 -31.13 45.77 -25.81
C MET A 40 -30.10 45.25 -26.82
N VAL A 41 -29.91 45.94 -27.95
CA VAL A 41 -28.87 45.62 -28.94
C VAL A 41 -27.49 45.70 -28.29
N TYR A 42 -27.21 46.78 -27.56
CA TYR A 42 -25.93 46.93 -26.85
C TYR A 42 -25.71 45.82 -25.82
N GLU A 43 -26.71 45.53 -24.99
CA GLU A 43 -26.63 44.46 -24.00
C GLU A 43 -26.38 43.10 -24.65
N ASN A 44 -27.05 42.80 -25.76
CA ASN A 44 -26.85 41.55 -26.49
C ASN A 44 -25.46 41.45 -27.11
N TYR A 45 -24.97 42.53 -27.74
CA TYR A 45 -23.60 42.56 -28.27
C TYR A 45 -22.55 42.42 -27.16
N SER A 46 -22.75 43.10 -26.03
CA SER A 46 -21.86 43.00 -24.87
C SER A 46 -21.81 41.58 -24.30
N LYS A 47 -22.98 40.92 -24.15
CA LYS A 47 -23.07 39.52 -23.72
C LYS A 47 -22.42 38.57 -24.73
N PHE A 48 -22.60 38.81 -26.02
CA PHE A 48 -21.97 38.01 -27.07
C PHE A 48 -20.44 38.12 -27.01
N LEU A 49 -19.93 39.34 -26.86
CA LEU A 49 -18.49 39.59 -26.76
C LEU A 49 -17.89 38.93 -25.52
N SER A 50 -18.55 39.07 -24.36
CA SER A 50 -18.13 38.40 -23.11
C SER A 50 -18.18 36.87 -23.21
N SER A 51 -19.20 36.32 -23.89
CA SER A 51 -19.28 34.88 -24.14
C SER A 51 -18.15 34.41 -25.08
N LEU A 52 -17.82 35.22 -26.09
CA LEU A 52 -16.71 34.94 -27.00
C LEU A 52 -15.36 34.95 -26.28
N ASP A 53 -15.13 35.92 -25.40
CA ASP A 53 -13.92 35.99 -24.56
C ASP A 53 -13.82 34.76 -23.64
N THR A 54 -14.94 34.34 -23.05
CA THR A 54 -15.01 33.13 -22.21
C THR A 54 -14.66 31.88 -23.02
N ILE A 55 -15.17 31.74 -24.25
CA ILE A 55 -14.82 30.62 -25.14
C ILE A 55 -13.34 30.64 -25.49
N LYS A 56 -12.76 31.82 -25.73
CA LYS A 56 -11.34 31.97 -26.03
C LYS A 56 -10.47 31.54 -24.83
N ALA A 57 -10.79 32.04 -23.64
CA ALA A 57 -10.10 31.66 -22.41
C ALA A 57 -10.25 30.15 -22.12
N MET A 58 -11.43 29.58 -22.36
CA MET A 58 -11.66 28.14 -22.21
C MET A 58 -10.78 27.33 -23.16
N LYS A 59 -10.63 27.76 -24.42
CA LYS A 59 -9.76 27.10 -25.40
C LYS A 59 -8.30 27.12 -24.97
N GLU A 60 -7.80 28.26 -24.49
CA GLU A 60 -6.42 28.39 -24.00
C GLU A 60 -6.16 27.51 -22.78
N ASN A 61 -7.09 27.50 -21.82
CA ASN A 61 -7.00 26.64 -20.65
C ASN A 61 -7.00 25.14 -21.00
N VAL A 62 -7.87 24.71 -21.92
CA VAL A 62 -7.91 23.31 -22.38
C VAL A 62 -6.59 22.91 -23.06
N ALA A 63 -5.99 23.80 -23.85
CA ALA A 63 -4.70 23.53 -24.46
C ALA A 63 -3.58 23.36 -23.41
N SER A 64 -3.54 24.24 -22.40
CA SER A 64 -2.60 24.11 -21.28
C SER A 64 -2.82 22.84 -20.46
N MET A 65 -4.08 22.48 -20.18
CA MET A 65 -4.40 21.23 -19.49
C MET A 65 -3.93 19.99 -20.24
N GLN A 66 -4.03 20.00 -21.58
CA GLN A 66 -3.53 18.89 -22.40
C GLN A 66 -2.01 18.77 -22.31
N GLU A 67 -1.28 19.89 -22.31
CA GLU A 67 0.17 19.89 -22.13
C GLU A 67 0.57 19.34 -20.76
N GLU A 68 -0.08 19.79 -19.69
CA GLU A 68 0.19 19.29 -18.33
C GLU A 68 -0.15 17.79 -18.17
N MET A 69 -1.23 17.30 -18.81
CA MET A 69 -1.55 15.87 -18.84
C MET A 69 -0.49 15.05 -19.57
N ASN A 70 0.04 15.55 -20.70
CA ASN A 70 1.13 14.88 -21.40
C ASN A 70 2.39 14.82 -20.52
N ARG A 71 2.75 15.93 -19.87
CA ARG A 71 3.89 15.97 -18.92
C ARG A 71 3.72 15.02 -17.75
N LEU A 72 2.50 14.89 -17.23
CA LEU A 72 2.19 13.95 -16.15
C LEU A 72 2.36 12.50 -16.63
N SER A 73 1.87 12.17 -17.83
CA SER A 73 2.03 10.85 -18.43
C SER A 73 3.51 10.48 -18.62
N ASP A 74 4.31 11.39 -19.19
CA ASP A 74 5.75 11.20 -19.39
C ASP A 74 6.48 10.98 -18.05
N ASN A 75 6.10 11.75 -17.02
CA ASN A 75 6.68 11.58 -15.68
C ASN A 75 6.29 10.24 -15.06
N MET A 76 5.04 9.78 -15.22
CA MET A 76 4.63 8.45 -14.75
C MET A 76 5.39 7.33 -15.46
N GLU A 77 5.61 7.45 -16.76
CA GLU A 77 6.41 6.50 -17.52
C GLU A 77 7.85 6.46 -17.01
N ARG A 78 8.48 7.62 -16.79
CA ARG A 78 9.83 7.72 -16.22
C ARG A 78 9.92 7.14 -14.81
N ILE A 79 8.92 7.38 -13.96
CA ILE A 79 8.86 6.80 -12.61
C ILE A 79 8.76 5.28 -12.70
N THR A 80 7.92 4.76 -13.59
CA THR A 80 7.73 3.32 -13.81
C THR A 80 9.03 2.68 -14.30
N GLN A 81 9.69 3.30 -15.27
CA GLN A 81 10.99 2.84 -15.78
C GLN A 81 12.07 2.85 -14.69
N SER A 82 12.15 3.91 -13.89
CA SER A 82 13.08 4.01 -12.76
C SER A 82 12.80 2.94 -11.70
N ALA A 83 11.53 2.74 -11.34
CA ALA A 83 11.12 1.72 -10.38
C ALA A 83 11.49 0.31 -10.87
N ASN A 84 11.27 0.00 -12.15
CA ASN A 84 11.66 -1.26 -12.76
C ASN A 84 13.18 -1.45 -12.75
N SER A 85 13.95 -0.42 -13.12
CA SER A 85 15.41 -0.47 -13.08
C SER A 85 15.95 -0.70 -11.66
N ILE A 86 15.36 -0.05 -10.65
CA ILE A 86 15.69 -0.28 -9.24
C ILE A 86 15.35 -1.72 -8.85
N ALA A 87 14.16 -2.21 -9.22
CA ALA A 87 13.75 -3.58 -8.91
C ALA A 87 14.69 -4.62 -9.52
N GLU A 88 15.07 -4.46 -10.79
CA GLU A 88 16.04 -5.31 -11.49
C GLU A 88 17.42 -5.28 -10.84
N SER A 89 17.90 -4.10 -10.43
CA SER A 89 19.18 -3.94 -9.73
C SER A 89 19.19 -4.59 -8.34
N LEU A 90 18.07 -4.56 -7.62
CA LEU A 90 17.94 -5.15 -6.28
C LEU A 90 17.65 -6.66 -6.29
N ALA A 91 17.05 -7.20 -7.36
CA ALA A 91 16.72 -8.62 -7.49
C ALA A 91 17.90 -9.57 -7.20
N PRO A 92 19.11 -9.41 -7.80
CA PRO A 92 20.23 -10.29 -7.51
C PRO A 92 20.72 -10.17 -6.07
N ARG A 93 20.70 -8.96 -5.49
CA ARG A 93 21.08 -8.74 -4.08
C ARG A 93 20.12 -9.44 -3.13
N ARG A 94 18.81 -9.40 -3.40
CA ARG A 94 17.80 -10.16 -2.62
C ARG A 94 18.07 -11.66 -2.70
N GLY A 95 18.32 -12.20 -3.89
CA GLY A 95 18.67 -13.62 -4.06
C GLY A 95 19.94 -14.00 -3.28
N HIS A 96 20.96 -13.16 -3.30
CA HIS A 96 22.19 -13.41 -2.53
C HIS A 96 21.96 -13.36 -1.01
N ILE A 97 21.15 -12.41 -0.53
CA ILE A 97 20.77 -12.33 0.89
C ILE A 97 19.97 -13.58 1.30
N GLU A 98 19.03 -14.04 0.48
CA GLU A 98 18.26 -15.26 0.76
C GLU A 98 19.17 -16.49 0.83
N GLN A 99 20.13 -16.62 -0.08
CA GLN A 99 21.15 -17.68 -0.03
C GLN A 99 21.98 -17.60 1.25
N LEU A 100 22.49 -16.42 1.61
CA LEU A 100 23.26 -16.20 2.83
C LEU A 100 22.45 -16.53 4.09
N VAL A 101 21.18 -16.15 4.14
CA VAL A 101 20.28 -16.51 5.24
C VAL A 101 20.07 -18.01 5.30
N GLY A 102 19.93 -18.68 4.15
CA GLY A 102 19.87 -20.14 4.05
C GLY A 102 21.12 -20.81 4.61
N VAL A 103 22.30 -20.36 4.18
CA VAL A 103 23.60 -20.84 4.67
C VAL A 103 23.75 -20.58 6.17
N ASN A 104 23.40 -19.38 6.66
CA ASN A 104 23.49 -19.04 8.09
C ASN A 104 22.56 -19.92 8.94
N LYS A 105 21.33 -20.21 8.46
CA LYS A 105 20.42 -21.16 9.12
C LYS A 105 21.01 -22.57 9.17
N ALA A 106 21.63 -23.04 8.08
CA ALA A 106 22.29 -24.34 8.06
C ALA A 106 23.48 -24.37 9.03
N LEU A 107 24.30 -23.33 9.03
CA LEU A 107 25.46 -23.18 9.91
C LEU A 107 25.05 -23.18 11.39
N LYS A 108 23.98 -22.45 11.75
CA LYS A 108 23.43 -22.45 13.12
C LYS A 108 22.95 -23.84 13.55
N LYS A 109 22.33 -24.60 12.64
CA LYS A 109 21.95 -25.99 12.93
C LYS A 109 23.18 -26.85 13.16
N ILE A 110 24.21 -26.72 12.33
CA ILE A 110 25.48 -27.44 12.48
C ILE A 110 26.14 -27.09 13.82
N GLN A 111 26.19 -25.81 14.18
CA GLN A 111 26.75 -25.34 15.45
C GLN A 111 25.99 -25.92 16.66
N LEU A 112 24.66 -25.94 16.59
CA LEU A 112 23.83 -26.56 17.63
C LEU A 112 24.07 -28.08 17.73
N LEU A 113 24.35 -28.75 16.61
CA LEU A 113 24.72 -30.16 16.62
C LEU A 113 26.08 -30.37 17.29
N SER A 114 27.09 -29.55 16.99
CA SER A 114 28.42 -29.68 17.61
C SER A 114 28.41 -29.41 19.12
N GLU A 115 27.50 -28.58 19.63
CA GLU A 115 27.34 -28.32 21.07
C GLU A 115 26.50 -29.39 21.80
N LEU A 116 25.86 -30.30 21.07
CA LEU A 116 24.96 -31.32 21.62
C LEU A 116 25.66 -32.32 22.57
N PRO A 117 26.87 -32.85 22.25
CA PRO A 117 27.55 -33.82 23.12
C PRO A 117 27.93 -33.21 24.47
N GLU A 118 28.42 -31.97 24.48
CA GLU A 118 28.76 -31.26 25.72
C GLU A 118 27.53 -31.03 26.60
N LYS A 119 26.39 -30.64 25.99
CA LYS A 119 25.14 -30.46 26.73
C LYS A 119 24.59 -31.77 27.30
N ILE A 120 24.68 -32.88 26.55
CA ILE A 120 24.28 -34.20 27.07
C ILE A 120 25.17 -34.57 28.25
N ARG A 121 26.50 -34.40 28.13
CA ARG A 121 27.45 -34.69 29.20
C ARG A 121 27.18 -33.88 30.47
N GLN A 122 26.93 -32.57 30.34
CA GLN A 122 26.56 -31.71 31.46
C GLN A 122 25.25 -32.14 32.15
N CYS A 123 24.24 -32.57 31.38
CA CYS A 123 22.99 -33.09 31.96
C CYS A 123 23.19 -34.44 32.67
N VAL A 124 24.10 -35.30 32.17
CA VAL A 124 24.49 -36.55 32.84
C VAL A 124 25.18 -36.23 34.17
N ASP A 125 26.14 -35.31 34.16
CA ASP A 125 26.90 -34.91 35.35
C ASP A 125 26.00 -34.23 36.42
N ALA A 126 24.94 -33.54 35.99
CA ALA A 126 23.95 -32.92 36.88
C ALA A 126 22.87 -33.89 37.41
N GLY A 127 22.87 -35.16 36.98
CA GLY A 127 21.88 -36.17 37.39
C GLY A 127 20.49 -36.01 36.75
N GLU A 128 20.33 -35.11 35.77
CA GLU A 128 19.08 -34.89 35.06
C GLU A 128 18.98 -35.79 33.82
N PHE A 129 18.59 -37.05 34.04
CA PHE A 129 18.57 -38.08 33.01
C PHE A 129 17.46 -37.87 31.95
N VAL A 130 16.30 -37.33 32.32
CA VAL A 130 15.15 -37.15 31.41
C VAL A 130 15.44 -36.10 30.32
N PRO A 131 15.97 -34.90 30.63
CA PRO A 131 16.42 -33.95 29.62
C PRO A 131 17.54 -34.50 28.72
N ALA A 132 18.52 -35.22 29.29
CA ALA A 132 19.63 -35.81 28.54
C ALA A 132 19.15 -36.75 27.43
N VAL A 133 18.24 -37.68 27.75
CA VAL A 133 17.67 -38.62 26.77
C VAL A 133 16.86 -37.89 25.69
N ARG A 134 16.12 -36.83 26.06
CA ARG A 134 15.34 -36.03 25.10
C ARG A 134 16.24 -35.29 24.11
N PHE A 135 17.29 -34.62 24.60
CA PHE A 135 18.27 -33.94 23.75
C PHE A 135 19.03 -34.92 22.85
N TYR A 136 19.39 -36.09 23.38
CA TYR A 136 20.00 -37.17 22.60
C TYR A 136 19.07 -37.69 21.50
N THR A 137 17.79 -37.95 21.79
CA THR A 137 16.83 -38.48 20.80
C THR A 137 16.54 -37.47 19.68
N LEU A 138 16.39 -36.18 20.05
CA LEU A 138 16.20 -35.09 19.09
C LEU A 138 17.45 -34.88 18.23
N GLY A 139 18.62 -34.89 18.86
CA GLY A 139 19.92 -34.79 18.19
C GLY A 139 20.15 -35.94 17.23
N LYS A 140 19.93 -37.19 17.65
CA LYS A 140 20.09 -38.39 16.81
C LYS A 140 19.24 -38.33 15.53
N THR A 141 18.01 -37.85 15.62
CA THR A 141 17.12 -37.68 14.46
C THR A 141 17.64 -36.60 13.49
N MET A 142 18.30 -35.57 14.02
CA MET A 142 18.92 -34.51 13.21
C MET A 142 20.29 -34.94 12.64
N LEU A 143 21.14 -35.62 13.41
CA LEU A 143 22.44 -36.15 12.98
C LEU A 143 22.26 -37.21 11.87
N ALA A 144 21.23 -38.06 11.98
CA ALA A 144 20.90 -39.06 10.95
C ALA A 144 20.63 -38.42 9.57
N LYS A 145 20.04 -37.21 9.53
CA LYS A 145 19.81 -36.48 8.27
C LYS A 145 21.10 -35.94 7.64
N TYR A 146 22.16 -35.73 8.43
CA TYR A 146 23.48 -35.26 7.97
C TYR A 146 24.55 -36.37 7.98
N GLY A 147 24.13 -37.64 8.06
CA GLY A 147 25.00 -38.80 8.27
C GLY A 147 25.98 -39.15 7.14
N HIS A 148 26.05 -38.35 6.07
CA HIS A 148 27.03 -38.50 4.99
C HIS A 148 28.39 -37.85 5.31
N ILE A 149 28.45 -37.01 6.35
CA ILE A 149 29.67 -36.30 6.76
C ILE A 149 30.30 -37.05 7.94
N ARG A 150 31.57 -37.45 7.77
CA ARG A 150 32.35 -38.20 8.77
C ARG A 150 32.37 -37.54 10.16
N MET A 151 32.49 -36.21 10.21
CA MET A 151 32.44 -35.44 11.46
C MET A 151 31.16 -35.67 12.28
N PHE A 152 29.98 -35.79 11.64
CA PHE A 152 28.73 -36.04 12.36
C PHE A 152 28.57 -37.50 12.78
N GLN A 153 29.21 -38.45 12.08
CA GLN A 153 29.27 -39.84 12.52
C GLN A 153 30.12 -39.98 13.79
N ASP A 154 31.27 -39.30 13.84
CA ASP A 154 32.12 -39.25 15.02
C ASP A 154 31.38 -38.59 16.21
N LEU A 155 30.61 -37.53 15.95
CA LEU A 155 29.80 -36.86 16.95
C LEU A 155 28.63 -37.73 17.46
N GLN A 156 28.00 -38.47 16.56
CA GLN A 156 26.96 -39.44 16.91
C GLN A 156 27.53 -40.54 17.79
N HIS A 157 28.73 -41.04 17.46
CA HIS A 157 29.41 -42.05 18.27
C HIS A 157 29.76 -41.54 19.67
N GLN A 158 30.21 -40.29 19.81
CA GLN A 158 30.44 -39.66 21.11
C GLN A 158 29.16 -39.53 21.94
N CYS A 159 28.05 -39.08 21.33
CA CYS A 159 26.75 -39.04 21.99
C CYS A 159 26.26 -40.43 22.41
N ASP A 160 26.47 -41.45 21.57
CA ASP A 160 26.10 -42.84 21.85
C ASP A 160 26.93 -43.43 23.00
N GLN A 161 28.22 -43.10 23.08
CA GLN A 161 29.12 -43.49 24.17
C GLN A 161 28.67 -42.88 25.50
N VAL A 162 28.42 -41.56 25.56
CA VAL A 162 27.93 -40.90 26.79
C VAL A 162 26.59 -41.49 27.25
N MET A 163 25.71 -41.85 26.32
CA MET A 163 24.43 -42.49 26.64
C MET A 163 24.58 -43.96 27.07
N GLN A 164 25.58 -44.68 26.53
CA GLN A 164 25.94 -46.03 27.01
C GLN A 164 26.52 -46.00 28.42
N ASP A 165 27.39 -45.04 28.72
CA ASP A 165 27.94 -44.84 30.06
C ASP A 165 26.82 -44.53 31.06
N LEU A 166 25.85 -43.68 30.69
CA LEU A 166 24.65 -43.40 31.48
C LEU A 166 23.79 -44.66 31.67
N LYS A 167 23.64 -45.50 30.63
CA LYS A 167 22.91 -46.78 30.72
C LYS A 167 23.59 -47.78 31.66
N ILE A 168 24.93 -47.79 31.69
CA ILE A 168 25.72 -48.62 32.62
C ILE A 168 25.56 -48.07 34.04
N GLN A 169 25.67 -46.75 34.26
CA GLN A 169 25.44 -46.13 35.58
C GLN A 169 24.02 -46.36 36.12
N LEU A 170 23.00 -46.27 35.29
CA LEU A 170 21.62 -46.64 35.66
C LEU A 170 21.47 -48.15 35.86
N GLY A 171 22.17 -48.99 35.08
CA GLY A 171 22.19 -50.44 35.25
C GLY A 171 22.84 -50.89 36.56
N GLU A 172 23.91 -50.22 36.97
CA GLU A 172 24.60 -50.43 38.25
C GLU A 172 23.78 -49.88 39.42
N GLY A 173 23.15 -48.71 39.28
CA GLY A 173 22.26 -48.13 40.29
C GLY A 173 20.98 -48.93 40.54
N VAL A 174 20.45 -49.62 39.51
CA VAL A 174 19.28 -50.51 39.61
C VAL A 174 19.65 -51.88 40.21
N HIS A 175 20.92 -52.29 40.17
CA HIS A 175 21.36 -53.57 40.74
C HIS A 175 21.65 -53.52 42.24
N THR A 176 21.60 -52.35 42.88
CA THR A 176 21.54 -52.20 44.34
C THR A 176 20.10 -52.47 44.83
N PRO A 177 19.83 -53.59 45.53
CA PRO A 177 18.50 -53.89 46.05
C PRO A 177 18.16 -52.97 47.22
N LEU A 178 16.86 -52.67 47.34
CA LEU A 178 16.17 -52.02 48.45
C LEU A 178 16.99 -51.85 49.76
N ALA A 179 17.15 -50.60 50.19
CA ALA A 179 17.01 -50.24 51.59
C ALA A 179 15.91 -49.17 51.69
N THR A 180 14.74 -49.63 52.14
CA THR A 180 13.55 -48.85 52.44
C THR A 180 13.68 -48.14 53.81
N PRO A 181 12.57 -47.70 54.43
CA PRO A 181 12.27 -46.31 54.79
C PRO A 181 12.60 -45.99 56.26
N GLU A 182 12.90 -44.74 56.62
CA GLU A 182 12.49 -44.13 57.90
C GLU A 182 13.09 -42.75 58.11
N ASN A 183 12.21 -41.83 58.49
CA ASN A 183 12.41 -40.67 59.36
C ASN A 183 13.42 -39.58 58.95
N VAL A 184 13.18 -38.30 59.19
CA VAL A 184 12.06 -37.43 59.61
C VAL A 184 12.76 -36.06 59.64
N GLU A 185 12.05 -35.00 59.27
CA GLU A 185 12.26 -33.59 59.61
C GLU A 185 13.68 -33.06 59.84
N LYS A 186 13.95 -31.92 59.19
CA LYS A 186 14.24 -30.70 59.95
C LYS A 186 13.83 -29.47 59.14
N VAL A 187 12.69 -28.91 59.57
CA VAL A 187 12.30 -27.50 59.75
C VAL A 187 12.85 -26.48 58.76
#